data_AF-A0AAF3FI04-F1
#
_entry.id   AF-A0AAF3FI04-F1
#
_cell.length_a   1.000
_cell.length_b   1.000
_cell.length_c   1.000
_cell.angle_alpha   90.00
_cell.angle_beta   90.00
_cell.angle_gamma   90.00
#
_symmetry.space_group_name_H-M   'P 1'
#
loop_
_entity.id
_entity.type
_entity.pdbx_description
1 polymer ?
#
loop_
_entity_poly.entity_id
_entity_poly.type
_entity_poly.pdbx_seq_one_letter_code
_entity_poly.pdbx_strand_id
1 'polypeptide(L)'
;MATRAHQIPFDQNAKKYQCFCGNLHIKKGARIVSCLLALSLAVTVIFSLTRTATVAFQNLFSAAFGVVVFGMLLYGVFKEKRLYVLPYMIFQTISLVLTFISLIALLIMVATNSNAISQLAQDYGSLEQLGMSQDDFNKALSGFVVFMIIFICISGLVEAYFLEVIYRFYTFLKDRETSFNFNFDTCTPGFTNTQVHPPQYDGMMG
;
A
#
# COMPACT_ATOMS: atom_id res chain seq x y z
N MET A 1 -16.31 39.81 8.65
CA MET A 1 -14.96 39.35 9.03
C MET A 1 -14.80 37.92 8.57
N ALA A 2 -14.16 37.71 7.41
CA ALA A 2 -13.90 36.38 6.88
C ALA A 2 -12.58 35.88 7.47
N THR A 3 -12.64 34.83 8.29
CA THR A 3 -11.47 34.14 8.81
C THR A 3 -10.77 33.45 7.63
N ARG A 4 -9.70 34.06 7.12
CA ARG A 4 -8.81 33.41 6.13
C ARG A 4 -8.28 32.12 6.77
N ALA A 5 -8.80 30.97 6.34
CA ALA A 5 -8.17 29.69 6.63
C ALA A 5 -6.75 29.76 6.05
N HIS A 6 -5.77 29.88 6.94
CA HIS A 6 -4.36 29.93 6.60
C HIS A 6 -3.96 28.59 5.98
N GLN A 7 -4.15 28.41 4.67
CA GLN A 7 -3.66 27.23 3.97
C GLN A 7 -2.14 27.25 4.04
N ILE A 8 -1.60 26.34 4.84
CA ILE A 8 -0.16 26.12 4.97
C ILE A 8 0.37 25.79 3.56
N PRO A 9 1.35 26.53 3.02
CA PRO A 9 1.89 26.24 1.69
C PRO A 9 2.41 24.80 1.67
N PHE A 10 2.18 24.10 0.56
CA PHE A 10 2.64 22.73 0.37
C PHE A 10 4.16 22.66 0.50
N ASP A 11 4.62 22.20 1.66
CA ASP A 11 6.03 21.98 1.94
C ASP A 11 6.41 20.55 1.55
N GLN A 12 7.18 20.43 0.48
CA GLN A 12 7.72 19.16 -0.01
C GLN A 12 8.63 18.45 1.01
N ASN A 13 9.15 19.17 2.00
CA ASN A 13 10.10 18.67 3.00
C ASN A 13 9.48 18.50 4.39
N ALA A 14 8.15 18.66 4.53
CA ALA A 14 7.48 18.44 5.81
C ALA A 14 7.78 17.03 6.35
N LYS A 15 8.04 16.92 7.67
CA LYS A 15 8.35 15.64 8.36
C LYS A 15 7.31 14.53 8.11
N LYS A 16 6.07 14.92 7.76
CA LYS A 16 4.97 14.02 7.33
C LYS A 16 5.35 13.14 6.12
N TYR A 17 6.26 13.60 5.26
CA TYR A 17 6.68 12.93 4.02
C TYR A 17 8.06 12.29 4.11
N GLN A 18 8.51 11.95 5.32
CA GLN A 18 9.73 11.19 5.52
C GLN A 18 9.36 9.77 5.99
N CYS A 19 9.94 8.76 5.32
CA CYS A 19 9.90 7.36 5.75
C CYS A 19 11.26 6.98 6.36
N PHE A 20 11.27 5.94 7.20
CA PHE A 20 12.47 5.47 7.90
C PHE A 20 13.05 6.54 8.87
N CYS A 21 12.36 6.72 10.00
CA CYS A 21 12.79 7.59 11.11
C CYS A 21 13.16 9.05 10.72
N GLY A 22 12.50 9.63 9.71
CA GLY A 22 12.74 11.02 9.31
C GLY A 22 13.93 11.22 8.35
N ASN A 23 14.65 10.17 7.96
CA ASN A 23 15.90 10.31 7.20
C ASN A 23 15.73 10.15 5.68
N LEU A 24 14.63 9.54 5.22
CA LEU A 24 14.42 9.29 3.79
C LEU A 24 13.17 9.99 3.25
N HIS A 25 13.35 10.85 2.25
CA HIS A 25 12.22 11.48 1.54
C HIS A 25 11.31 10.40 0.92
N ILE A 26 10.00 10.57 1.05
CA ILE A 26 8.99 9.59 0.62
C ILE A 26 9.17 9.14 -0.84
N LYS A 27 9.70 10.02 -1.72
CA LYS A 27 10.00 9.68 -3.11
C LYS A 27 11.08 8.61 -3.25
N LYS A 28 12.15 8.69 -2.44
CA LYS A 28 13.23 7.69 -2.45
C LYS A 28 12.73 6.38 -1.83
N GLY A 29 11.95 6.47 -0.76
CA GLY A 29 11.36 5.30 -0.09
C GLY A 29 10.43 4.51 -1.00
N ALA A 30 9.50 5.19 -1.68
CA ALA A 30 8.59 4.56 -2.63
C ALA A 30 9.34 3.87 -3.78
N ARG A 31 10.40 4.48 -4.32
CA ARG A 31 11.22 3.86 -5.38
C ARG A 31 11.92 2.59 -4.90
N ILE A 32 12.51 2.61 -3.70
CA ILE A 32 13.17 1.44 -3.12
C ILE A 32 12.15 0.31 -2.93
N VAL A 33 11.00 0.60 -2.32
CA VAL A 33 9.93 -0.39 -2.10
C VAL A 33 9.42 -0.95 -3.43
N SER A 34 9.16 -0.11 -4.44
CA SER A 34 8.73 -0.60 -5.76
C SER A 34 9.78 -1.46 -6.45
N CYS A 35 11.07 -1.11 -6.37
CA CYS A 35 12.14 -1.94 -6.92
C CYS A 35 12.28 -3.27 -6.18
N LEU A 36 12.17 -3.28 -4.84
CA LEU A 36 12.19 -4.49 -4.04
C LEU A 36 11.03 -5.41 -4.40
N LEU A 37 9.81 -4.87 -4.50
CA LEU A 37 8.62 -5.64 -4.89
C LEU A 37 8.75 -6.24 -6.30
N ALA A 38 9.29 -5.47 -7.26
CA ALA A 38 9.54 -5.97 -8.61
C ALA A 38 10.61 -7.08 -8.64
N LEU A 39 11.66 -6.96 -7.82
CA LEU A 39 12.69 -8.00 -7.69
C LEU A 39 12.12 -9.26 -7.05
N SER A 40 11.34 -9.12 -5.98
CA SER A 40 10.64 -10.24 -5.32
C SER A 40 9.75 -10.97 -6.31
N LEU A 41 8.96 -10.25 -7.12
CA LEU A 41 8.14 -10.83 -8.17
C LEU A 41 8.99 -11.62 -9.17
N ALA A 42 10.09 -11.05 -9.65
CA ALA A 42 10.96 -11.73 -10.62
C ALA A 42 11.50 -13.06 -10.07
N VAL A 43 11.93 -13.08 -8.80
CA VAL A 43 12.38 -14.31 -8.12
C VAL A 43 11.25 -15.33 -8.03
N THR A 44 10.03 -14.91 -7.64
CA THR A 44 8.86 -15.79 -7.58
C THR A 44 8.51 -16.38 -8.94
N VAL A 45 8.61 -15.61 -10.03
CA VAL A 45 8.38 -16.09 -11.39
C VAL A 45 9.42 -17.11 -11.80
N ILE A 46 10.71 -16.82 -11.59
CA ILE A 46 11.81 -17.75 -11.92
C ILE A 46 11.65 -19.06 -11.16
N PHE A 47 11.37 -19.01 -9.86
CA PHE A 47 11.14 -20.19 -9.04
C PHE A 47 9.92 -21.00 -9.50
N SER A 48 8.86 -20.32 -9.95
CA SER A 48 7.65 -20.97 -10.47
C SER A 48 7.91 -21.74 -11.77
N LEU A 49 8.83 -21.28 -12.61
CA LEU A 49 9.23 -21.96 -13.84
C LEU A 49 10.03 -23.25 -13.59
N THR A 50 10.56 -23.44 -12.38
CA THR A 50 11.29 -24.66 -11.99
C THR A 50 10.36 -25.77 -11.48
N ARG A 51 9.07 -25.49 -11.24
CA ARG A 51 8.08 -26.49 -10.77
C ARG A 51 7.35 -27.18 -11.94
N THR A 52 6.66 -28.29 -11.62
CA THR A 52 5.91 -29.13 -12.57
C THR A 52 4.90 -28.33 -13.42
N ALA A 53 4.73 -28.70 -14.69
CA ALA A 53 4.01 -27.94 -15.71
C ALA A 53 2.57 -27.49 -15.32
N THR A 54 1.81 -28.34 -14.63
CA THR A 54 0.44 -28.00 -14.18
C THR A 54 0.43 -26.87 -13.15
N VAL A 55 1.36 -26.90 -12.20
CA VAL A 55 1.52 -25.85 -11.18
C VAL A 55 2.13 -24.59 -11.80
N ALA A 56 2.97 -24.75 -12.84
CA ALA A 56 3.57 -23.65 -13.57
C ALA A 56 2.51 -22.78 -14.28
N PHE A 57 1.49 -23.36 -14.92
CA PHE A 57 0.45 -22.58 -15.61
C PHE A 57 -0.38 -21.70 -14.66
N GLN A 58 -0.80 -22.24 -13.50
CA GLN A 58 -1.52 -21.46 -12.50
C GLN A 58 -0.65 -20.33 -11.91
N ASN A 59 0.62 -20.63 -11.64
CA ASN A 59 1.57 -19.62 -11.16
C ASN A 59 1.89 -18.58 -12.23
N LEU A 60 1.88 -18.94 -13.52
CA LEU A 60 2.14 -18.02 -14.62
C LEU A 60 1.00 -17.01 -14.80
N PHE A 61 -0.26 -17.42 -14.61
CA PHE A 61 -1.40 -16.51 -14.65
C PHE A 61 -1.36 -15.50 -13.49
N SER A 62 -1.09 -15.98 -12.28
CA SER A 62 -0.90 -15.13 -11.10
C SER A 62 0.30 -14.19 -11.26
N ALA A 63 1.41 -14.69 -11.83
CA ALA A 63 2.58 -13.90 -12.16
C ALA A 63 2.29 -12.80 -13.18
N ALA A 64 1.55 -13.11 -14.25
CA ALA A 64 1.16 -12.12 -15.25
C ALA A 64 0.33 -10.98 -14.62
N PHE A 65 -0.62 -11.32 -13.75
CA PHE A 65 -1.36 -10.33 -12.98
C PHE A 65 -0.44 -9.49 -12.08
N GLY A 66 0.50 -10.15 -11.39
CA GLY A 66 1.53 -9.48 -10.61
C GLY A 66 2.35 -8.49 -11.43
N VAL A 67 2.85 -8.89 -12.61
CA VAL A 67 3.65 -8.03 -13.50
C VAL A 67 2.87 -6.78 -13.88
N VAL A 68 1.57 -6.89 -14.14
CA VAL A 68 0.71 -5.75 -14.46
C VAL A 68 0.57 -4.82 -13.25
N VAL A 69 0.22 -5.35 -12.08
CA VAL A 69 0.00 -4.54 -10.87
C VAL A 69 1.29 -3.86 -10.40
N PHE A 70 2.39 -4.60 -10.32
CA PHE A 70 3.70 -4.07 -9.92
C PHE A 70 4.30 -3.16 -11.01
N GLY A 71 4.06 -3.45 -12.29
CA GLY A 71 4.45 -2.59 -13.41
C GLY A 71 3.72 -1.24 -13.39
N MET A 72 2.41 -1.25 -13.11
CA MET A 72 1.62 -0.03 -12.89
C MET A 72 2.14 0.76 -11.69
N LEU A 73 2.45 0.10 -10.57
CA LEU A 73 3.05 0.75 -9.41
C LEU A 73 4.38 1.42 -9.78
N LEU A 74 5.29 0.70 -10.43
CA LEU A 74 6.61 1.20 -10.82
C LEU A 74 6.47 2.39 -11.77
N TYR A 75 5.61 2.29 -12.78
CA TYR A 75 5.29 3.41 -13.66
C TYR A 75 4.72 4.60 -12.89
N GLY A 76 3.78 4.38 -11.97
CA GLY A 76 3.15 5.41 -11.14
C GLY A 76 4.14 6.12 -10.21
N VAL A 77 5.11 5.40 -9.65
CA VAL A 77 6.15 5.94 -8.78
C VAL A 77 7.20 6.73 -9.56
N PHE A 78 7.65 6.22 -10.72
CA PHE A 78 8.67 6.91 -11.52
C PHE A 78 8.12 8.11 -12.30
N LYS A 79 6.88 8.03 -12.81
CA LYS A 79 6.21 9.14 -13.50
C LYS A 79 5.42 10.05 -12.55
N GLU A 80 5.42 9.74 -11.25
CA GLU A 80 4.70 10.48 -10.21
C GLU A 80 3.20 10.67 -10.56
N LYS A 81 2.58 9.65 -11.16
CA LYS A 81 1.16 9.65 -11.58
C LYS A 81 0.33 8.85 -10.57
N ARG A 82 -0.54 9.56 -9.85
CA ARG A 82 -1.35 9.00 -8.76
C ARG A 82 -2.27 7.84 -9.19
N LEU A 83 -2.86 7.92 -10.37
CA LEU A 83 -3.85 6.92 -10.84
C LEU A 83 -3.26 5.50 -10.95
N TYR A 84 -1.98 5.38 -11.33
CA TYR A 84 -1.31 4.08 -11.51
C TYR A 84 -0.84 3.43 -10.20
N VAL A 85 -0.83 4.18 -9.10
CA VAL A 85 -0.49 3.67 -7.76
C VAL A 85 -1.69 2.98 -7.10
N LEU A 86 -2.91 3.39 -7.48
CA LEU A 86 -4.17 2.90 -6.91
C LEU A 86 -4.40 1.37 -7.04
N PRO A 87 -4.20 0.73 -8.21
CA PRO A 87 -4.47 -0.71 -8.35
C PRO A 87 -3.62 -1.56 -7.40
N TYR A 88 -2.36 -1.18 -7.21
CA TYR A 88 -1.48 -1.83 -6.23
C TYR A 88 -1.99 -1.64 -4.79
N MET A 89 -2.39 -0.43 -4.40
CA MET A 89 -2.91 -0.20 -3.05
C MET A 89 -4.15 -1.02 -2.73
N ILE A 90 -5.08 -1.14 -3.69
CA ILE A 90 -6.28 -1.96 -3.54
C ILE A 90 -5.88 -3.43 -3.37
N PHE A 91 -5.02 -3.93 -4.27
CA PHE A 91 -4.56 -5.32 -4.22
C PHE A 91 -3.81 -5.63 -2.91
N GLN A 92 -2.91 -4.74 -2.48
CA GLN A 92 -2.13 -4.89 -1.24
C GLN A 92 -3.03 -4.87 0.00
N THR A 93 -4.09 -4.06 0.01
CA THR A 93 -5.08 -4.04 1.10
C THR A 93 -5.85 -5.37 1.16
N ILE A 94 -6.27 -5.90 0.00
CA ILE A 94 -6.92 -7.22 -0.06
C ILE A 94 -5.96 -8.31 0.42
N SER A 95 -4.70 -8.28 0.00
CA SER A 95 -3.65 -9.22 0.44
C SER A 95 -3.51 -9.22 1.96
N LEU A 96 -3.41 -8.03 2.58
CA LEU A 96 -3.30 -7.91 4.04
C LEU A 96 -4.50 -8.52 4.78
N VAL A 97 -5.72 -8.32 4.26
CA VAL A 97 -6.94 -8.93 4.83
C VAL A 97 -6.90 -10.45 4.71
N LEU A 98 -6.49 -10.98 3.55
CA LEU A 98 -6.33 -12.42 3.34
C LEU A 98 -5.26 -13.01 4.25
N THR A 99 -4.14 -12.32 4.47
CA THR A 99 -3.09 -12.73 5.42
C THR A 99 -3.65 -12.84 6.84
N PHE A 100 -4.48 -11.88 7.26
CA PHE A 100 -5.13 -11.92 8.58
C PHE A 100 -6.13 -13.07 8.71
N ILE A 101 -6.95 -13.31 7.69
CA ILE A 101 -7.87 -14.46 7.66
C ILE A 101 -7.09 -15.78 7.71
N SER A 102 -5.97 -15.86 6.98
CA SER A 102 -5.11 -17.05 6.95
C SER A 102 -4.48 -17.34 8.30
N LEU A 103 -4.07 -16.28 9.03
CA LEU A 103 -3.58 -16.40 10.40
C LEU A 103 -4.66 -16.97 11.33
N ILE A 104 -5.89 -16.43 11.27
CA ILE A 104 -7.01 -16.94 12.08
C ILE A 104 -7.32 -18.40 11.73
N ALA A 105 -7.37 -18.74 10.44
CA ALA A 105 -7.61 -20.10 9.98
C ALA A 105 -6.53 -21.06 10.53
N LEU A 106 -5.26 -20.66 10.51
CA LEU A 106 -4.17 -21.45 11.08
C LEU A 106 -4.33 -21.65 12.60
N LEU A 107 -4.71 -20.61 13.34
CA LEU A 107 -4.97 -20.71 14.78
C LEU A 107 -6.13 -21.66 15.09
N ILE A 108 -7.22 -21.63 14.31
CA ILE A 108 -8.35 -22.55 14.46
C ILE A 108 -7.93 -23.99 14.14
N MET A 109 -7.14 -24.19 13.09
CA MET A 109 -6.63 -25.51 12.74
C MET A 109 -5.80 -26.10 13.90
N VAL A 110 -4.99 -25.27 14.57
CA VAL A 110 -4.17 -25.69 15.72
C VAL A 110 -5.04 -26.03 16.91
N ALA A 111 -6.03 -25.17 17.20
CA ALA A 111 -6.95 -25.39 18.31
C ALA A 111 -7.82 -26.65 18.14
N THR A 112 -8.13 -27.02 16.90
CA THR A 112 -8.98 -28.19 16.59
C THR A 112 -8.18 -29.48 16.40
N ASN A 113 -6.85 -29.46 16.49
CA ASN A 113 -5.97 -30.59 16.16
C ASN A 113 -6.33 -31.25 14.82
N SER A 114 -6.60 -30.42 13.81
CA SER A 114 -7.07 -30.90 12.51
C SER A 114 -5.96 -31.61 11.73
N ASN A 115 -6.30 -32.72 11.05
CA ASN A 115 -5.42 -33.40 10.09
C ASN A 115 -4.94 -32.48 8.95
N ALA A 116 -5.63 -31.35 8.73
CA ALA A 116 -5.23 -30.34 7.76
C ALA A 116 -3.84 -29.75 8.07
N ILE A 117 -3.44 -29.64 9.34
CA ILE A 117 -2.10 -29.14 9.70
C ILE A 117 -1.02 -30.11 9.25
N SER A 118 -1.25 -31.40 9.44
CA SER A 118 -0.31 -32.44 9.02
C SER A 118 -0.17 -32.46 7.50
N GLN A 119 -1.24 -32.20 6.75
CA GLN A 119 -1.18 -32.04 5.29
C GLN A 119 -0.39 -30.78 4.89
N LEU A 120 -0.64 -29.64 5.53
CA LEU A 120 0.16 -28.43 5.29
C LEU A 120 1.66 -28.66 5.58
N ALA A 121 1.97 -29.39 6.65
CA ALA A 121 3.34 -29.73 7.02
C ALA A 121 4.02 -30.68 6.02
N GLN A 122 3.26 -31.59 5.41
CA GLN A 122 3.75 -32.45 4.34
C GLN A 122 3.99 -31.65 3.05
N ASP A 123 3.02 -30.80 2.66
CA ASP A 123 3.06 -30.05 1.41
C ASP A 123 4.09 -28.91 1.40
N TYR A 124 4.25 -28.21 2.53
CA TYR A 124 5.13 -27.04 2.65
C TYR A 124 6.40 -27.32 3.46
N GLY A 125 6.35 -28.25 4.41
CA GLY A 125 7.48 -28.59 5.28
C GLY A 125 8.26 -29.81 4.85
N SER A 126 7.80 -30.56 3.84
CA SER A 126 8.36 -31.87 3.45
C SER A 126 8.52 -32.82 4.66
N LEU A 127 7.63 -32.71 5.64
CA LEU A 127 7.63 -33.57 6.82
C LEU A 127 7.04 -34.93 6.45
N GLU A 128 7.86 -35.82 5.90
CA GLU A 128 7.47 -37.20 5.64
C GLU A 128 7.32 -37.96 6.98
N GLN A 129 6.15 -38.55 7.19
CA GLN A 129 5.90 -39.42 8.34
C GLN A 129 6.66 -40.76 8.24
N LEU A 130 7.23 -41.07 7.07
CA LEU A 130 7.87 -42.35 6.78
C LEU A 130 9.19 -42.48 7.56
N GLY A 131 9.19 -43.32 8.60
CA GLY A 131 10.40 -43.66 9.37
C GLY A 131 10.60 -42.87 10.67
N MET A 132 9.68 -41.97 11.03
CA MET A 132 9.76 -41.18 12.27
C MET A 132 8.82 -41.73 13.35
N SER A 133 9.25 -41.75 14.62
CA SER A 133 8.38 -42.06 15.76
C SER A 133 7.26 -41.03 15.88
N GLN A 134 6.07 -41.45 16.34
CA GLN A 134 4.91 -40.56 16.48
C GLN A 134 5.22 -39.33 17.36
N ASP A 135 6.03 -39.51 18.40
CA ASP A 135 6.45 -38.41 19.29
C ASP A 135 7.38 -37.41 18.61
N ASP A 136 8.29 -37.89 17.76
CA ASP A 136 9.21 -37.05 17.03
C ASP A 136 8.50 -36.29 15.89
N PHE A 137 7.53 -36.95 15.24
CA PHE A 137 6.65 -36.31 14.27
C PHE A 137 5.83 -35.18 14.91
N ASN A 138 5.23 -35.41 16.08
CA ASN A 138 4.46 -34.39 16.79
C ASN A 138 5.33 -33.19 17.20
N LYS A 139 6.58 -33.42 17.63
CA LYS A 139 7.54 -32.34 17.94
C LYS A 139 7.92 -31.55 16.70
N ALA A 140 8.22 -32.22 15.59
CA ALA A 140 8.56 -31.58 14.32
C ALA A 140 7.37 -30.77 13.77
N LEU A 141 6.17 -31.33 13.85
CA LEU A 141 4.92 -30.67 13.46
C LEU A 141 4.68 -29.40 14.29
N SER A 142 4.82 -29.49 15.61
CA SER A 142 4.69 -28.33 16.50
C SER A 142 5.73 -27.25 16.17
N GLY A 143 6.97 -27.63 15.88
CA GLY A 143 8.03 -26.70 15.47
C GLY A 143 7.70 -25.99 14.15
N PHE A 144 7.22 -26.75 13.15
CA PHE A 144 6.79 -26.22 11.86
C PHE A 144 5.63 -25.22 12.00
N VAL A 145 4.62 -25.53 12.81
CA VAL A 145 3.47 -24.65 13.07
C VAL A 145 3.91 -23.33 13.70
N VAL A 146 4.76 -23.38 14.74
CA VAL A 146 5.26 -22.16 15.40
C VAL A 146 6.05 -21.31 14.41
N PHE A 147 6.92 -21.93 13.61
CA PHE A 147 7.67 -21.23 12.57
C PHE A 147 6.74 -20.57 11.55
N MET A 148 5.69 -21.27 11.10
CA MET A 148 4.71 -20.74 10.14
C MET A 148 3.92 -19.56 10.71
N ILE A 149 3.50 -19.61 11.97
CA ILE A 149 2.81 -18.49 12.63
C ILE A 149 3.73 -17.26 12.67
N ILE A 150 4.98 -17.43 13.09
CA ILE A 150 5.96 -16.34 13.13
C ILE A 150 6.18 -15.76 11.73
N PHE A 151 6.34 -16.63 10.73
CA PHE A 151 6.54 -16.22 9.34
C PHE A 151 5.36 -15.42 8.78
N ILE A 152 4.12 -15.86 9.02
CA ILE A 152 2.90 -15.15 8.60
C ILE A 152 2.81 -13.79 9.30
N CYS A 153 3.09 -13.72 10.61
CA CYS A 153 3.09 -12.46 11.35
C CYS A 153 4.11 -11.46 10.80
N ILE A 154 5.35 -11.89 10.56
CA ILE A 154 6.39 -11.05 9.98
C ILE A 154 5.98 -10.59 8.57
N SER A 155 5.45 -11.51 7.76
CA SER A 155 4.99 -11.20 6.40
C SER A 155 3.87 -10.15 6.41
N GLY A 156 2.86 -10.30 7.27
CA GLY A 156 1.79 -9.32 7.43
C GLY A 156 2.27 -7.94 7.89
N LEU A 157 3.25 -7.89 8.80
CA LEU A 157 3.86 -6.62 9.23
C LEU A 157 4.63 -5.93 8.09
N VAL A 158 5.37 -6.70 7.28
CA VAL A 158 6.06 -6.18 6.09
C VAL A 158 5.07 -5.68 5.05
N GLU A 159 4.00 -6.43 4.78
CA GLU A 159 2.92 -6.01 3.87
C GLU A 159 2.26 -4.70 4.33
N ALA A 160 1.95 -4.58 5.63
CA ALA A 160 1.36 -3.37 6.21
C ALA A 160 2.32 -2.18 6.09
N TYR A 161 3.62 -2.38 6.36
CA TYR A 161 4.62 -1.33 6.20
C TYR A 161 4.75 -0.86 4.75
N PHE A 162 4.79 -1.78 3.78
CA PHE A 162 4.84 -1.42 2.36
C PHE A 162 3.59 -0.65 1.92
N LEU A 163 2.41 -1.08 2.37
CA LEU A 163 1.16 -0.36 2.13
C LEU A 163 1.22 1.06 2.70
N GLU A 164 1.74 1.23 3.92
CA GLU A 164 1.89 2.54 4.54
C GLU A 164 2.84 3.46 3.75
N VAL A 165 4.00 2.96 3.32
CA VAL A 165 4.95 3.74 2.51
C VAL A 165 4.30 4.20 1.20
N ILE A 166 3.59 3.31 0.51
CA ILE A 166 2.94 3.65 -0.76
C ILE A 166 1.73 4.55 -0.53
N TYR A 167 0.96 4.37 0.56
CA TYR A 167 -0.14 5.26 0.94
C TYR A 167 0.33 6.69 1.23
N ARG A 168 1.45 6.83 1.96
CA ARG A 168 2.07 8.14 2.22
C ARG A 168 2.56 8.78 0.92
N PHE A 169 3.12 7.99 -0.01
CA PHE A 169 3.49 8.48 -1.35
C PHE A 169 2.27 8.92 -2.18
N TYR A 170 1.19 8.15 -2.15
CA TYR A 170 -0.06 8.50 -2.79
C TYR A 170 -0.65 9.81 -2.24
N THR A 171 -0.63 9.97 -0.92
CA THR A 171 -1.07 11.20 -0.24
C THR A 171 -0.19 12.38 -0.63
N PHE A 172 1.12 12.20 -0.70
CA PHE A 172 2.05 13.22 -1.19
C PHE A 172 1.72 13.66 -2.63
N LEU A 173 1.41 12.73 -3.53
CA LEU A 173 1.00 13.06 -4.90
C LEU A 173 -0.34 13.81 -4.92
N LYS A 174 -1.32 13.38 -4.12
CA LYS A 174 -2.62 14.06 -3.97
C LYS A 174 -2.46 15.50 -3.48
N ASP A 175 -1.71 15.69 -2.40
CA ASP A 175 -1.51 16.99 -1.77
C ASP A 175 -0.77 17.95 -2.73
N ARG A 176 0.15 17.42 -3.55
CA ARG A 176 0.80 18.18 -4.62
C ARG A 176 -0.19 18.60 -5.71
N GLU A 177 -1.01 17.68 -6.21
CA GLU A 177 -2.02 17.96 -7.26
C GLU A 177 -3.06 18.99 -6.81
N THR A 178 -3.50 18.93 -5.55
CA THR A 178 -4.45 19.92 -4.99
C THR A 178 -3.83 21.30 -4.81
N SER A 179 -2.52 21.37 -4.57
CA SER A 179 -1.81 22.65 -4.41
C SER A 179 -1.50 23.34 -5.74
N PHE A 180 -1.47 22.59 -6.85
CA PHE A 180 -1.29 23.13 -8.21
C PHE A 180 -2.60 23.51 -8.91
N ASN A 181 -3.76 23.14 -8.37
CA ASN A 181 -5.03 23.76 -8.77
C ASN A 181 -5.04 25.20 -8.26
N PHE A 182 -4.41 26.09 -9.02
CA PHE A 182 -4.59 27.53 -8.85
C PHE A 182 -6.09 27.82 -8.87
N ASN A 183 -6.57 28.56 -7.87
CA ASN A 183 -7.88 29.19 -7.88
C ASN A 183 -8.03 30.07 -9.14
N PHE A 184 -8.48 29.49 -10.25
CA PHE A 184 -9.02 30.28 -11.36
C PHE A 184 -10.33 30.97 -10.94
N ASP A 185 -10.97 30.50 -9.86
CA ASP A 185 -12.20 31.08 -9.32
C ASP A 185 -11.99 32.44 -8.63
N THR A 186 -10.75 32.90 -8.42
CA THR A 186 -10.48 34.23 -7.82
C THR A 186 -10.27 35.37 -8.82
N CYS A 187 -10.39 35.12 -10.12
CA CYS A 187 -10.41 36.17 -11.14
C CYS A 187 -11.83 36.42 -11.68
N THR A 188 -12.82 36.63 -10.81
CA THR A 188 -13.97 37.45 -11.20
C THR A 188 -13.56 38.91 -11.00
N PRO A 189 -13.44 39.74 -12.06
CA PRO A 189 -13.16 41.15 -11.88
C PRO A 189 -14.31 41.75 -11.07
N GLY A 190 -13.96 42.41 -9.96
CA GLY A 190 -14.92 43.07 -9.11
C GLY A 190 -15.78 44.04 -9.90
N PHE A 191 -17.05 43.70 -10.09
CA PHE A 191 -18.09 44.70 -10.25
C PHE A 191 -18.25 45.40 -8.90
N THR A 192 -17.37 46.37 -8.65
CA THR A 192 -17.63 47.39 -7.64
C THR A 192 -18.79 48.24 -8.14
N ASN A 193 -20.00 47.89 -7.74
CA ASN A 193 -21.14 48.80 -7.75
C ASN A 193 -20.76 50.00 -6.86
N THR A 194 -20.23 51.05 -7.49
CA THR A 194 -20.12 52.36 -6.86
C THR A 194 -21.54 52.91 -6.77
N GLN A 195 -22.14 52.79 -5.60
CA GLN A 195 -23.32 53.56 -5.23
C GLN A 195 -22.89 55.04 -5.21
N VAL A 196 -23.16 55.75 -6.31
CA VAL A 196 -22.98 57.20 -6.41
C VAL A 196 -24.09 57.84 -5.57
N HIS A 197 -23.72 58.39 -4.43
CA HIS A 197 -24.61 59.25 -3.65
C HIS A 197 -24.80 60.57 -4.42
N PRO A 198 -26.03 61.02 -4.70
CA PRO A 198 -26.24 62.31 -5.38
C PRO A 198 -25.90 63.48 -4.43
N PRO A 199 -25.36 64.59 -4.96
CA PRO A 199 -24.99 65.75 -4.15
C PRO A 199 -26.24 66.47 -3.60
N GLN A 200 -26.25 66.76 -2.30
CA GLN A 200 -27.20 67.68 -1.66
C GLN A 200 -26.88 69.11 -2.13
N TYR A 201 -27.86 69.77 -2.75
CA TYR A 201 -27.81 71.21 -3.04
C TYR A 201 -28.37 71.98 -1.84
N ASP A 202 -27.51 72.70 -1.12
CA ASP A 202 -27.94 73.73 -0.17
C ASP A 202 -28.45 74.95 -0.96
N GLY A 203 -29.76 75.18 -0.90
CA GLY A 203 -30.41 76.34 -1.45
C GLY A 203 -30.17 77.56 -0.57
N MET A 204 -29.34 78.49 -1.04
CA MET A 204 -29.36 79.89 -0.58
C MET A 204 -30.47 80.63 -1.33
N MET A 205 -31.58 80.92 -0.63
CA MET A 205 -32.46 82.03 -1.00
C MET A 205 -32.12 83.25 -0.15
N GLY A 206 -31.69 84.31 -0.83
CA GLY A 206 -31.83 85.69 -0.44
C GLY A 206 -32.53 86.42 -1.59
#